data_AF-M7UB67-F1
#
_entry.id   AF-M7UB67-F1
#
_cell.length_a   1.000
_cell.length_b   1.000
_cell.length_c   1.000
_cell.angle_alpha   90.00
_cell.angle_beta   90.00
_cell.angle_gamma   90.00
#
_symmetry.space_group_name_H-M   'P 1'
#
loop_
_entity.id
_entity.type
_entity.pdbx_description
1 polymer ?
#
loop_
_entity_poly.entity_id
_entity_poly.type
_entity_poly.pdbx_seq_one_letter_code
_entity_poly.pdbx_strand_id
1 'polypeptide(L)'
;MSEENTSDTAPPVKVETGLTFGLELEFILATVDADKHDPHPKDPREVDGKNLNSIYNIDQDICKKLRAVGIPSVVLGDETTEEESKTCWLLKGDITVGDDKAFPDRIPKEWNELYTKNGMEIVSPPYYYSESAKDTITKVLRTIRQNCRVCVDHTAGLHVHVGNSYNGLQFPILKQLFAIAYTYEPQLMLMFPSERVSNNFWCPPLFQSRSSRENPGLTRAQILENILEYPDNNSLLNNFGESLDLGRLAFKLAGLGTPYQDGKRTIEFRHHHGSLDPEAILN
;
A
#
# COMPACT_ATOMS: atom_id res chain seq x y z
N MET A 1 63.12 2.92 -2.23
CA MET A 1 61.76 3.41 -2.52
C MET A 1 60.95 2.22 -2.99
N SER A 2 60.23 1.62 -2.07
CA SER A 2 59.35 0.47 -2.29
C SER A 2 57.93 0.98 -2.17
N GLU A 3 57.22 1.06 -3.30
CA GLU A 3 55.80 1.38 -3.33
C GLU A 3 55.01 0.08 -3.12
N GLU A 4 54.30 0.00 -2.00
CA GLU A 4 53.29 -1.01 -1.75
C GLU A 4 52.08 -0.73 -2.65
N ASN A 5 51.80 -1.68 -3.53
CA ASN A 5 50.58 -1.72 -4.32
C ASN A 5 49.55 -2.54 -3.53
N THR A 6 48.80 -1.88 -2.64
CA THR A 6 47.68 -2.51 -1.93
C THR A 6 46.45 -2.54 -2.84
N SER A 7 46.22 -3.70 -3.44
CA SER A 7 44.99 -4.10 -4.13
C SER A 7 43.81 -4.03 -3.16
N ASP A 8 43.07 -2.93 -3.21
CA ASP A 8 41.83 -2.73 -2.45
C ASP A 8 40.65 -3.34 -3.22
N THR A 9 40.60 -4.67 -3.27
CA THR A 9 39.39 -5.38 -3.72
C THR A 9 38.59 -5.75 -2.48
N ALA A 10 37.69 -4.86 -2.07
CA ALA A 10 36.59 -5.23 -1.20
C ALA A 10 35.85 -6.44 -1.80
N PRO A 11 35.48 -7.45 -1.01
CA PRO A 11 34.72 -8.58 -1.52
C PRO A 11 33.38 -8.06 -2.08
N PRO A 12 32.86 -8.64 -3.17
CA PRO A 12 31.59 -8.23 -3.73
C PRO A 12 30.53 -8.42 -2.65
N VAL A 13 29.88 -7.33 -2.26
CA VAL A 13 28.68 -7.38 -1.41
C VAL A 13 27.71 -8.31 -2.12
N LYS A 14 27.38 -9.44 -1.49
CA LYS A 14 26.28 -10.30 -1.91
C LYS A 14 25.04 -9.41 -1.90
N VAL A 15 24.65 -8.90 -3.07
CA VAL A 15 23.36 -8.25 -3.24
C VAL A 15 22.35 -9.35 -2.91
N GLU A 16 21.69 -9.25 -1.76
CA GLU A 16 20.61 -10.18 -1.43
C GLU A 16 19.58 -10.08 -2.56
N THR A 17 19.48 -11.15 -3.36
CA THR A 17 18.63 -11.23 -4.55
C THR A 17 17.19 -11.59 -4.19
N GLY A 18 16.82 -11.51 -2.91
CA GLY A 18 15.50 -11.88 -2.43
C GLY A 18 14.48 -10.78 -2.75
N LEU A 19 13.34 -11.17 -3.31
CA LEU A 19 12.20 -10.25 -3.39
C LEU A 19 11.68 -9.98 -1.97
N THR A 20 11.33 -8.73 -1.72
CA THR A 20 10.68 -8.28 -0.49
C THR A 20 9.24 -7.88 -0.78
N PHE A 21 8.42 -7.90 0.26
CA PHE A 21 7.07 -7.34 0.22
C PHE A 21 6.84 -6.35 1.37
N GLY A 22 6.01 -5.35 1.15
CA GLY A 22 5.48 -4.46 2.19
C GLY A 22 3.96 -4.40 2.09
N LEU A 23 3.31 -4.02 3.18
CA LEU A 23 1.87 -3.84 3.25
C LEU A 23 1.54 -2.37 3.47
N GLU A 24 0.50 -1.91 2.81
CA GLU A 24 -0.18 -0.65 3.08
C GLU A 24 -1.64 -0.98 3.39
N LEU A 25 -2.05 -0.66 4.62
CA LEU A 25 -3.34 -1.01 5.18
C LEU A 25 -4.16 0.25 5.36
N GLU A 26 -5.32 0.32 4.71
CA GLU A 26 -6.28 1.40 4.90
C GLU A 26 -7.42 0.93 5.82
N PHE A 27 -7.88 1.81 6.70
CA PHE A 27 -8.99 1.53 7.60
C PHE A 27 -9.61 2.82 8.13
N ILE A 28 -10.81 2.71 8.69
CA ILE A 28 -11.49 3.82 9.36
C ILE A 28 -11.35 3.62 10.86
N LEU A 29 -10.93 4.66 11.57
CA LEU A 29 -11.00 4.74 13.02
C LEU A 29 -12.19 5.61 13.45
N ALA A 30 -13.04 5.06 14.30
CA ALA A 30 -14.20 5.75 14.84
C ALA A 30 -13.81 6.57 16.09
N THR A 31 -14.21 7.84 16.13
CA THR A 31 -14.14 8.67 17.33
C THR A 31 -15.52 9.23 17.69
N VAL A 32 -15.73 9.55 18.96
CA VAL A 32 -16.95 10.17 19.48
C VAL A 32 -16.59 11.55 19.99
N ASP A 33 -17.34 12.56 19.56
CA ASP A 33 -17.11 13.94 20.01
C ASP A 33 -17.25 14.04 21.54
N ALA A 34 -16.49 14.95 22.16
CA ALA A 34 -16.36 15.04 23.62
C ALA A 34 -17.69 15.33 24.36
N ASP A 35 -18.70 15.85 23.67
CA ASP A 35 -20.04 16.15 24.17
C ASP A 35 -21.04 15.01 23.95
N LYS A 36 -20.65 13.94 23.24
CA LYS A 36 -21.50 12.79 22.90
C LYS A 36 -21.13 11.57 23.74
N HIS A 37 -22.11 10.67 23.91
CA HIS A 37 -21.88 9.38 24.54
C HIS A 37 -21.48 8.34 23.49
N ASP A 38 -20.53 7.47 23.82
CA ASP A 38 -20.21 6.31 22.99
C ASP A 38 -21.47 5.44 22.81
N PRO A 39 -21.97 5.21 21.59
CA PRO A 39 -23.12 4.34 21.37
C PRO A 39 -22.87 2.89 21.79
N HIS A 40 -21.61 2.48 21.99
CA HIS A 40 -21.23 1.12 22.37
C HIS A 40 -20.29 1.10 23.59
N PRO A 41 -20.73 1.56 24.77
CA PRO A 41 -19.87 1.83 25.93
C PRO A 41 -19.29 0.57 26.60
N LYS A 42 -19.74 -0.62 26.21
CA LYS A 42 -19.23 -1.91 26.72
C LYS A 42 -18.03 -2.42 25.94
N ASP A 43 -17.76 -1.85 24.78
CA ASP A 43 -16.63 -2.22 23.97
C ASP A 43 -15.42 -1.38 24.41
N PRO A 44 -14.33 -2.02 24.88
CA PRO A 44 -13.24 -1.34 25.57
C PRO A 44 -12.30 -0.56 24.63
N ARG A 45 -12.51 -0.64 23.32
CA ARG A 45 -11.64 -0.04 22.32
C ARG A 45 -11.82 1.48 22.29
N GLU A 46 -10.70 2.19 22.20
CA GLU A 46 -10.63 3.65 22.29
C GLU A 46 -11.46 4.33 21.19
N VAL A 47 -12.21 5.35 21.60
CA VAL A 47 -13.07 6.20 20.77
C VAL A 47 -13.07 7.67 21.24
N ASP A 48 -12.34 8.04 22.29
CA ASP A 48 -12.40 9.38 22.89
C ASP A 48 -11.89 10.45 21.91
N GLY A 49 -12.82 11.14 21.25
CA GLY A 49 -12.54 12.21 20.31
C GLY A 49 -11.93 13.45 20.95
N LYS A 50 -11.88 13.55 22.29
CA LYS A 50 -11.11 14.61 22.96
C LYS A 50 -9.61 14.37 22.84
N ASN A 51 -9.18 13.12 23.06
CA ASN A 51 -7.77 12.72 22.95
C ASN A 51 -7.40 12.44 21.49
N LEU A 52 -8.34 11.88 20.73
CA LEU A 52 -8.23 11.53 19.31
C LEU A 52 -8.85 12.61 18.40
N ASN A 53 -8.61 13.88 18.70
CA ASN A 53 -9.27 15.02 18.04
C ASN A 53 -8.74 15.39 16.64
N SER A 54 -7.72 14.68 16.16
CA SER A 54 -7.14 14.88 14.83
C SER A 54 -6.47 13.59 14.35
N ILE A 55 -6.32 13.45 13.03
CA ILE A 55 -5.57 12.34 12.40
C ILE A 55 -4.17 12.20 13.00
N TYR A 56 -3.46 13.32 13.19
CA TYR A 56 -2.13 13.30 13.79
C TYR A 56 -2.14 12.73 15.22
N ASN A 57 -3.10 13.11 16.05
CA ASN A 57 -3.20 12.59 17.42
C ASN A 57 -3.59 11.10 17.43
N ILE A 58 -4.42 10.67 16.47
CA ILE A 58 -4.73 9.26 16.25
C ILE A 58 -3.47 8.48 15.87
N ASP A 59 -2.69 8.97 14.91
CA ASP A 59 -1.45 8.33 14.47
C ASP A 59 -0.42 8.25 15.61
N GLN A 60 -0.30 9.30 16.43
CA GLN A 60 0.59 9.29 17.60
C GLN A 60 0.16 8.25 18.65
N ASP A 61 -1.15 8.13 18.90
CA ASP A 61 -1.68 7.16 19.85
C ASP A 61 -1.47 5.71 19.35
N ILE A 62 -1.74 5.43 18.08
CA ILE A 62 -1.46 4.11 17.48
C ILE A 62 0.04 3.83 17.53
N CYS A 63 0.90 4.81 17.22
CA CYS A 63 2.36 4.66 17.34
C CYS A 63 2.77 4.26 18.76
N LYS A 64 2.22 4.94 19.78
CA LYS A 64 2.50 4.63 21.18
C LYS A 64 2.09 3.20 21.53
N LYS A 65 0.93 2.76 21.08
CA LYS A 65 0.41 1.39 21.29
C LYS A 65 1.30 0.33 20.61
N LEU A 66 1.73 0.59 19.37
CA LEU A 66 2.64 -0.28 18.62
C LEU A 66 4.02 -0.37 19.28
N ARG A 67 4.62 0.76 19.66
CA ARG A 67 5.91 0.79 20.36
C ARG A 67 5.84 0.10 21.72
N ALA A 68 4.72 0.20 22.44
CA ALA A 68 4.53 -0.47 23.72
C ALA A 68 4.58 -2.01 23.61
N VAL A 69 4.24 -2.56 22.45
CA VAL A 69 4.39 -3.99 22.16
C VAL A 69 5.70 -4.31 21.43
N GLY A 70 6.60 -3.34 21.26
CA GLY A 70 7.90 -3.54 20.61
C GLY A 70 7.87 -3.52 19.08
N ILE A 71 6.85 -2.91 18.47
CA ILE A 71 6.83 -2.61 17.03
C ILE A 71 7.38 -1.19 16.81
N PRO A 72 8.49 -1.02 16.06
CA PRO A 72 8.96 0.30 15.65
C PRO A 72 7.93 0.95 14.72
N SER A 73 7.51 2.16 15.07
CA SER A 73 6.53 2.92 14.27
C SER A 73 6.76 4.42 14.42
N VAL A 74 6.43 5.20 13.40
CA VAL A 74 6.48 6.67 13.41
C VAL A 74 5.30 7.25 12.63
N VAL A 75 4.91 8.47 12.98
CA VAL A 75 3.96 9.24 12.17
C VAL A 75 4.73 9.87 11.03
N LEU A 76 4.31 9.61 9.80
CA LEU A 76 4.95 10.15 8.61
C LEU A 76 4.73 11.66 8.53
N GLY A 77 5.82 12.39 8.39
CA GLY A 77 5.85 13.84 8.26
C GLY A 77 7.24 14.35 7.90
N ASP A 78 7.39 15.67 7.77
CA ASP A 78 8.62 16.31 7.26
C ASP A 78 9.89 15.97 8.07
N GLU A 79 9.74 15.63 9.35
CA GLU A 79 10.85 15.28 10.24
C GLU A 79 11.21 13.79 10.25
N THR A 80 10.50 12.95 9.49
CA THR A 80 10.77 11.50 9.44
C THR A 80 12.11 11.26 8.79
N THR A 81 13.02 10.58 9.51
CA THR A 81 14.34 10.28 8.97
C THR A 81 14.29 9.20 7.88
N GLU A 82 15.33 9.14 7.05
CA GLU A 82 15.46 8.08 6.05
C GLU A 82 15.52 6.69 6.71
N GLU A 83 16.18 6.58 7.88
CA GLU A 83 16.29 5.31 8.60
C GLU A 83 14.94 4.86 9.18
N GLU A 84 14.16 5.78 9.75
CA GLU A 84 12.81 5.47 10.22
C GLU A 84 11.89 5.07 9.07
N SER A 85 11.99 5.77 7.93
CA SER A 85 11.28 5.42 6.70
C SER A 85 11.63 4.00 6.20
N LYS A 86 12.79 3.47 6.61
CA LYS A 86 13.25 2.14 6.22
C LYS A 86 12.90 1.02 7.18
N THR A 87 12.75 1.35 8.46
CA THR A 87 12.73 0.36 9.54
C THR A 87 11.43 0.37 10.37
N CYS A 88 10.65 1.45 10.29
CA CYS A 88 9.44 1.62 11.06
C CYS A 88 8.19 1.38 10.23
N TRP A 89 7.11 1.00 10.92
CA TRP A 89 5.76 1.18 10.38
C TRP A 89 5.41 2.66 10.34
N LEU A 90 4.97 3.15 9.19
CA LEU A 90 4.69 4.56 8.94
C LEU A 90 3.19 4.78 8.98
N LEU A 91 2.73 5.69 9.84
CA LEU A 91 1.32 6.06 9.95
C LEU A 91 1.07 7.38 9.25
N LYS A 92 -0.06 7.48 8.54
CA LYS A 92 -0.55 8.74 7.97
C LYS A 92 -2.07 8.69 7.79
N GLY A 93 -2.67 9.86 7.64
CA GLY A 93 -4.06 9.95 7.20
C GLY A 93 -4.24 9.55 5.74
N ASP A 94 -5.42 9.00 5.44
CA ASP A 94 -5.92 8.87 4.07
C ASP A 94 -7.32 9.49 3.98
N ILE A 95 -7.40 10.63 3.29
CA ILE A 95 -8.64 11.39 3.12
C ILE A 95 -9.65 10.70 2.19
N THR A 96 -9.22 9.71 1.42
CA THR A 96 -10.08 8.96 0.50
C THR A 96 -10.80 7.79 1.18
N VAL A 97 -10.32 7.40 2.37
CA VAL A 97 -10.87 6.31 3.17
C VAL A 97 -11.97 6.85 4.08
N GLY A 98 -13.15 6.23 4.03
CA GLY A 98 -14.36 6.67 4.71
C GLY A 98 -15.05 7.88 4.08
N ASP A 99 -14.61 8.35 2.91
CA ASP A 99 -15.30 9.40 2.17
C ASP A 99 -16.53 8.86 1.40
N ASP A 100 -17.66 8.91 2.09
CA ASP A 100 -18.97 8.51 1.59
C ASP A 100 -19.46 9.36 0.40
N LYS A 101 -18.88 10.55 0.15
CA LYS A 101 -19.34 11.46 -0.93
C LYS A 101 -18.96 10.96 -2.31
N ALA A 102 -17.88 10.19 -2.43
CA ALA A 102 -17.45 9.65 -3.71
C ALA A 102 -18.35 8.49 -4.19
N PHE A 103 -19.00 7.76 -3.26
CA PHE A 103 -19.89 6.63 -3.56
C PHE A 103 -21.11 6.59 -2.63
N PRO A 104 -22.05 7.53 -2.78
CA PRO A 104 -23.22 7.62 -1.89
C PRO A 104 -24.09 6.36 -1.92
N ASP A 105 -24.06 5.60 -3.02
CA ASP A 105 -24.80 4.34 -3.18
C ASP A 105 -24.13 3.14 -2.48
N ARG A 106 -22.89 3.31 -1.97
CA ARG A 106 -22.10 2.26 -1.32
C ARG A 106 -21.88 2.52 0.17
N ILE A 107 -22.44 3.60 0.72
CA ILE A 107 -22.38 3.90 2.15
C ILE A 107 -22.90 2.69 2.94
N PRO A 108 -22.11 2.09 3.84
CA PRO A 108 -22.61 1.06 4.73
C PRO A 108 -23.80 1.64 5.51
N LYS A 109 -24.99 1.05 5.36
CA LYS A 109 -26.23 1.47 6.05
C LYS A 109 -26.14 1.42 7.59
N GLU A 110 -25.04 0.89 8.13
CA GLU A 110 -24.86 0.52 9.52
C GLU A 110 -23.88 1.44 10.29
N TRP A 111 -23.37 2.52 9.67
CA TRP A 111 -22.55 3.48 10.41
C TRP A 111 -23.40 4.27 11.40
N ASN A 112 -23.01 4.28 12.67
CA ASN A 112 -23.68 5.09 13.68
C ASN A 112 -23.25 6.56 13.52
N GLU A 113 -24.22 7.45 13.26
CA GLU A 113 -24.00 8.88 13.04
C GLU A 113 -23.32 9.62 14.22
N LEU A 114 -23.29 9.00 15.41
CA LEU A 114 -22.55 9.53 16.56
C LEU A 114 -21.03 9.38 16.42
N TYR A 115 -20.54 8.51 15.53
CA TYR A 115 -19.12 8.36 15.25
C TYR A 115 -18.66 9.27 14.11
N THR A 116 -17.54 9.93 14.36
CA THR A 116 -16.72 10.57 13.33
C THR A 116 -15.82 9.52 12.68
N LYS A 117 -15.83 9.47 11.34
CA LYS A 117 -14.96 8.60 10.53
C LYS A 117 -13.61 9.29 10.35
N ASN A 118 -12.53 8.60 10.71
CA ASN A 118 -11.16 9.05 10.46
C ASN A 118 -10.50 8.03 9.52
N GLY A 119 -10.25 8.43 8.28
CA GLY A 119 -9.53 7.60 7.31
C GLY A 119 -8.05 7.52 7.62
N MET A 120 -7.55 6.30 7.85
CA MET A 120 -6.20 6.01 8.30
C MET A 120 -5.49 5.10 7.30
N GLU A 121 -4.18 5.28 7.15
CA GLU A 121 -3.29 4.39 6.42
C GLU A 121 -2.05 4.07 7.27
N ILE A 122 -1.65 2.81 7.28
CA ILE A 122 -0.37 2.39 7.87
C ILE A 122 0.43 1.54 6.88
N VAL A 123 1.71 1.88 6.72
CA VAL A 123 2.63 1.26 5.76
C VAL A 123 3.74 0.53 6.50
N SER A 124 4.01 -0.71 6.13
CA SER A 124 5.09 -1.51 6.71
C SER A 124 6.45 -1.21 6.07
N PRO A 125 7.56 -1.48 6.78
CA PRO A 125 8.85 -1.65 6.11
C PRO A 125 8.82 -2.90 5.19
N PRO A 126 9.77 -3.04 4.27
CA PRO A 126 9.88 -4.21 3.41
C PRO A 126 10.36 -5.41 4.22
N TYR A 127 9.66 -6.53 4.06
CA TYR A 127 10.00 -7.81 4.67
C TYR A 127 10.39 -8.84 3.62
N TYR A 128 11.28 -9.74 4.01
CA TYR A 128 11.34 -11.05 3.36
C TYR A 128 10.18 -11.92 3.82
N TYR A 129 9.61 -12.70 2.91
CA TYR A 129 8.53 -13.62 3.24
C TYR A 129 9.03 -14.71 4.20
N SER A 130 8.66 -14.56 5.47
CA SER A 130 9.15 -15.36 6.59
C SER A 130 8.11 -15.39 7.72
N GLU A 131 8.19 -16.40 8.58
CA GLU A 131 7.31 -16.49 9.76
C GLU A 131 7.49 -15.29 10.70
N SER A 132 8.71 -14.76 10.85
CA SER A 132 8.96 -13.55 11.64
C SER A 132 8.23 -12.32 11.09
N ALA A 133 8.12 -12.20 9.76
CA ALA A 133 7.37 -11.12 9.13
C ALA A 133 5.86 -11.30 9.38
N LYS A 134 5.35 -12.52 9.23
CA LYS A 134 3.94 -12.87 9.53
C LYS A 134 3.58 -12.59 10.99
N ASP A 135 4.44 -12.95 11.93
CA ASP A 135 4.26 -12.68 13.35
C ASP A 135 4.21 -11.17 13.64
N THR A 136 5.12 -10.42 13.01
CA THR A 136 5.17 -8.95 13.12
C THR A 136 3.89 -8.32 12.60
N ILE A 137 3.45 -8.70 11.40
CA ILE A 137 2.20 -8.22 10.79
C ILE A 137 0.99 -8.58 11.66
N THR A 138 0.90 -9.83 12.11
CA THR A 138 -0.16 -10.30 13.01
C THR A 138 -0.22 -9.47 14.29
N LYS A 139 0.94 -9.15 14.86
CA LYS A 139 1.06 -8.33 16.07
C LYS A 139 0.57 -6.90 15.85
N VAL A 140 0.91 -6.27 14.72
CA VAL A 140 0.40 -4.94 14.35
C VAL A 140 -1.11 -4.96 14.24
N LEU A 141 -1.66 -5.87 13.43
CA LEU A 141 -3.09 -6.01 13.18
C LEU A 141 -3.88 -6.24 14.47
N ARG A 142 -3.41 -7.15 15.34
CA ARG A 142 -4.03 -7.41 16.64
C ARG A 142 -3.96 -6.19 17.55
N THR A 143 -2.82 -5.50 17.59
CA THR A 143 -2.65 -4.30 18.42
C THR A 143 -3.65 -3.22 18.02
N ILE A 144 -3.80 -2.94 16.72
CA ILE A 144 -4.78 -1.96 16.23
C ILE A 144 -6.20 -2.42 16.59
N ARG A 145 -6.59 -3.65 16.23
CA ARG A 145 -7.97 -4.15 16.42
C ARG A 145 -8.39 -4.27 17.88
N GLN A 146 -7.46 -4.53 18.79
CA GLN A 146 -7.75 -4.72 20.21
C GLN A 146 -7.78 -3.40 20.99
N ASN A 147 -7.15 -2.34 20.48
CA ASN A 147 -7.02 -1.07 21.20
C ASN A 147 -7.82 0.08 20.58
N CYS A 148 -8.19 -0.01 19.30
CA CYS A 148 -8.84 1.07 18.56
C CYS A 148 -10.17 0.58 17.97
N ARG A 149 -11.19 1.44 17.97
CA ARG A 149 -12.46 1.14 17.31
C ARG A 149 -12.30 1.36 15.81
N VAL A 150 -11.94 0.29 15.12
CA VAL A 150 -11.68 0.32 13.69
C VAL A 150 -12.72 -0.46 12.90
N CYS A 151 -12.97 -0.04 11.67
CA CYS A 151 -13.66 -0.83 10.67
C CYS A 151 -12.94 -0.72 9.32
N VAL A 152 -13.28 -1.66 8.45
CA VAL A 152 -12.84 -1.67 7.05
C VAL A 152 -14.11 -1.78 6.22
N ASP A 153 -14.32 -0.83 5.32
CA ASP A 153 -15.44 -0.84 4.39
C ASP A 153 -14.93 -0.83 2.94
N HIS A 154 -15.83 -0.64 1.99
CA HIS A 154 -15.53 -0.66 0.56
C HIS A 154 -14.57 0.45 0.10
N THR A 155 -14.34 1.49 0.90
CA THR A 155 -13.38 2.56 0.60
C THR A 155 -11.96 2.16 0.94
N ALA A 156 -11.77 1.19 1.83
CA ALA A 156 -10.47 0.76 2.30
C ALA A 156 -9.82 -0.30 1.40
N GLY A 157 -8.53 -0.11 1.13
CA GLY A 157 -7.62 -0.98 0.43
C GLY A 157 -6.67 -1.77 1.31
N LEU A 158 -6.26 -2.91 0.76
CA LEU A 158 -5.01 -3.57 1.13
C LEU A 158 -4.10 -3.47 -0.09
N HIS A 159 -2.99 -2.76 0.04
CA HIS A 159 -2.00 -2.67 -1.04
C HIS A 159 -0.76 -3.48 -0.67
N VAL A 160 -0.35 -4.35 -1.59
CA VAL A 160 0.86 -5.15 -1.43
C VAL A 160 1.94 -4.56 -2.32
N HIS A 161 3.05 -4.17 -1.71
CA HIS A 161 4.20 -3.58 -2.40
C HIS A 161 5.27 -4.66 -2.60
N VAL A 162 5.54 -5.08 -3.83
CA VAL A 162 6.56 -6.10 -4.13
C VAL A 162 7.76 -5.44 -4.81
N GLY A 163 8.97 -5.74 -4.33
CA GLY A 163 10.20 -5.18 -4.88
C GLY A 163 11.44 -5.91 -4.40
N ASN A 164 12.57 -5.23 -4.44
CA ASN A 164 13.86 -5.73 -3.96
C ASN A 164 14.41 -4.75 -2.92
N SER A 165 13.80 -4.76 -1.73
CA SER A 165 14.07 -3.80 -0.66
C SER A 165 14.05 -2.36 -1.22
N TYR A 166 15.12 -1.60 -1.00
CA TYR A 166 15.33 -0.25 -1.52
C TYR A 166 16.12 -0.21 -2.84
N ASN A 167 16.38 -1.34 -3.49
CA ASN A 167 17.17 -1.38 -4.73
C ASN A 167 16.32 -1.17 -5.99
N GLY A 168 15.01 -1.27 -5.87
CA GLY A 168 14.07 -1.25 -6.99
C GLY A 168 14.20 -2.46 -7.91
N LEU A 169 13.60 -2.38 -9.09
CA LEU A 169 13.61 -3.48 -10.07
C LEU A 169 14.41 -3.10 -11.31
N GLN A 170 15.27 -4.01 -11.75
CA GLN A 170 15.97 -3.85 -13.02
C GLN A 170 14.96 -3.87 -14.16
N PHE A 171 15.10 -2.95 -15.11
CA PHE A 171 14.14 -2.78 -16.19
C PHE A 171 13.83 -4.07 -16.98
N PRO A 172 14.81 -4.94 -17.33
CA PRO A 172 14.50 -6.21 -18.01
C PRO A 172 13.59 -7.14 -17.19
N ILE A 173 13.69 -7.12 -15.86
CA ILE A 173 12.85 -7.91 -14.95
C ILE A 173 11.46 -7.27 -14.86
N LEU A 174 11.39 -5.95 -14.65
CA LEU A 174 10.13 -5.22 -14.61
C LEU A 174 9.33 -5.43 -15.89
N LYS A 175 9.96 -5.31 -17.06
CA LYS A 175 9.33 -5.52 -18.37
C LYS A 175 8.72 -6.92 -18.50
N GLN A 176 9.43 -7.95 -18.04
CA GLN A 176 8.93 -9.33 -18.06
C GLN A 176 7.79 -9.56 -17.07
N LEU A 177 7.91 -9.08 -15.83
CA LEU A 177 6.84 -9.15 -14.84
C LEU A 177 5.59 -8.43 -15.32
N PHE A 178 5.77 -7.27 -15.94
CA PHE A 178 4.66 -6.48 -16.47
C PHE A 178 3.98 -7.18 -17.66
N ALA A 179 4.73 -7.78 -18.57
CA ALA A 179 4.20 -8.60 -19.66
C ALA A 179 3.36 -9.77 -19.15
N ILE A 180 3.81 -10.45 -18.09
CA ILE A 180 3.06 -11.53 -17.42
C ILE A 180 1.78 -10.97 -16.78
N ALA A 181 1.89 -9.90 -15.98
CA ALA A 181 0.75 -9.27 -15.32
C ALA A 181 -0.31 -8.83 -16.33
N TYR A 182 0.09 -8.15 -17.41
CA TYR A 182 -0.81 -7.71 -18.47
C TYR A 182 -1.49 -8.89 -19.16
N THR A 183 -0.74 -9.95 -19.47
CA THR A 183 -1.26 -11.13 -20.17
C THR A 183 -2.35 -11.84 -19.35
N TYR A 184 -2.08 -12.08 -18.06
CA TYR A 184 -2.93 -12.86 -17.16
C TYR A 184 -3.94 -12.02 -16.36
N GLU A 185 -3.95 -10.70 -16.52
CA GLU A 185 -4.86 -9.81 -15.78
C GLU A 185 -6.33 -10.26 -15.83
N PRO A 186 -6.93 -10.66 -16.97
CA PRO A 186 -8.31 -11.13 -16.99
C PRO A 186 -8.56 -12.33 -16.09
N GLN A 187 -7.60 -13.26 -15.99
CA GLN A 187 -7.69 -14.42 -15.10
C GLN A 187 -7.49 -14.02 -13.65
N LEU A 188 -6.54 -13.11 -13.37
CA LEU A 188 -6.32 -12.57 -12.02
C LEU A 188 -7.57 -11.86 -11.50
N MET A 189 -8.27 -11.12 -12.36
CA MET A 189 -9.53 -10.44 -12.00
C MET A 189 -10.65 -11.39 -11.57
N LEU A 190 -10.61 -12.67 -11.97
CA LEU A 190 -11.58 -13.67 -11.49
C LEU A 190 -11.32 -14.11 -10.04
N MET A 191 -10.12 -13.86 -9.52
CA MET A 191 -9.73 -14.21 -8.14
C MET A 191 -10.01 -13.09 -7.15
N PHE A 192 -10.26 -11.87 -7.64
CA PHE A 192 -10.45 -10.69 -6.80
C PHE A 192 -11.93 -10.36 -6.60
N PRO A 193 -12.29 -9.73 -5.47
CA PRO A 193 -13.68 -9.34 -5.21
C PRO A 193 -14.22 -8.43 -6.29
N SER A 194 -15.48 -8.67 -6.69
CA SER A 194 -16.10 -8.01 -7.84
C SER A 194 -16.10 -6.47 -7.73
N GLU A 195 -16.19 -5.94 -6.52
CA GLU A 195 -16.15 -4.51 -6.21
C GLU A 195 -14.77 -3.86 -6.42
N ARG A 196 -13.70 -4.66 -6.48
CA ARG A 196 -12.32 -4.20 -6.76
C ARG A 196 -12.00 -4.22 -8.25
N VAL A 197 -12.64 -5.11 -9.01
CA VAL A 197 -12.32 -5.33 -10.44
C VAL A 197 -13.40 -4.86 -11.40
N SER A 198 -14.65 -4.67 -10.94
CA SER A 198 -15.78 -4.21 -11.75
C SER A 198 -16.21 -2.81 -11.35
N ASN A 199 -16.26 -1.88 -12.31
CA ASN A 199 -16.71 -0.50 -12.09
C ASN A 199 -16.02 0.19 -10.89
N ASN A 200 -14.72 -0.03 -10.73
CA ASN A 200 -13.90 0.59 -9.70
C ASN A 200 -12.99 1.66 -10.34
N PHE A 201 -13.25 2.91 -10.01
CA PHE A 201 -12.47 4.06 -10.49
C PHE A 201 -11.11 4.18 -9.79
N TRP A 202 -10.95 3.65 -8.59
CA TRP A 202 -9.75 3.83 -7.75
C TRP A 202 -8.63 2.86 -8.06
N CYS A 203 -8.95 1.67 -8.56
CA CYS A 203 -7.99 0.65 -8.99
C CYS A 203 -8.41 0.04 -10.34
N PRO A 204 -8.43 0.82 -11.44
CA PRO A 204 -8.70 0.30 -12.75
C PRO A 204 -7.64 -0.73 -13.20
N PRO A 205 -8.04 -1.76 -13.95
CA PRO A 205 -7.11 -2.76 -14.49
C PRO A 205 -6.13 -2.14 -15.52
N LEU A 206 -5.01 -2.81 -15.77
CA LEU A 206 -3.95 -2.44 -16.72
C LEU A 206 -4.45 -2.26 -18.15
N PHE A 207 -5.48 -2.98 -18.59
CA PHE A 207 -6.09 -2.71 -19.90
C PHE A 207 -6.80 -1.35 -19.98
N GLN A 208 -6.95 -0.63 -18.86
CA GLN A 208 -7.37 0.78 -18.80
C GLN A 208 -6.20 1.75 -18.60
N SER A 209 -4.95 1.28 -18.74
CA SER A 209 -3.75 2.13 -18.84
C SER A 209 -3.88 3.16 -19.96
N ARG A 210 -3.10 4.25 -19.85
CA ARG A 210 -3.02 5.28 -20.87
C ARG A 210 -2.80 4.69 -22.27
N SER A 211 -1.80 3.81 -22.41
CA SER A 211 -1.50 3.16 -23.70
C SER A 211 -2.69 2.41 -24.29
N SER A 212 -3.40 1.63 -23.48
CA SER A 212 -4.55 0.85 -23.94
C SER A 212 -5.73 1.76 -24.32
N ARG A 213 -5.94 2.85 -23.59
CA ARG A 213 -7.03 3.81 -23.85
C ARG A 213 -6.77 4.69 -25.07
N GLU A 214 -5.54 5.10 -25.29
CA GLU A 214 -5.14 5.90 -26.47
C GLU A 214 -5.15 5.06 -27.76
N ASN A 215 -5.07 3.73 -27.65
CA ASN A 215 -4.97 2.81 -28.78
C ASN A 215 -6.08 1.74 -28.77
N PRO A 216 -7.38 2.11 -28.79
CA PRO A 216 -8.49 1.17 -28.61
C PRO A 216 -8.64 0.15 -29.75
N GLY A 217 -7.97 0.37 -30.88
CA GLY A 217 -7.96 -0.55 -32.02
C GLY A 217 -6.92 -1.67 -31.93
N LEU A 218 -5.99 -1.62 -30.97
CA LEU A 218 -4.98 -2.65 -30.80
C LEU A 218 -5.54 -3.86 -30.05
N THR A 219 -5.16 -5.05 -30.51
CA THR A 219 -5.42 -6.29 -29.79
C THR A 219 -4.54 -6.39 -28.54
N ARG A 220 -4.94 -7.21 -27.56
CA ARG A 220 -4.12 -7.51 -26.38
C ARG A 220 -2.74 -8.06 -26.74
N ALA A 221 -2.63 -8.83 -27.82
CA ALA A 221 -1.36 -9.36 -28.31
C ALA A 221 -0.44 -8.23 -28.81
N GLN A 222 -0.97 -7.28 -29.58
CA GLN A 222 -0.20 -6.12 -30.05
C GLN A 222 0.22 -5.20 -28.90
N ILE A 223 -0.62 -5.00 -27.89
CA ILE A 223 -0.23 -4.22 -26.70
C ILE A 223 0.88 -4.95 -25.92
N LEU A 224 0.82 -6.28 -25.81
CA LEU A 224 1.87 -7.09 -25.21
C LEU A 224 3.20 -6.98 -25.99
N GLU A 225 3.16 -7.03 -27.32
CA GLU A 225 4.33 -6.78 -28.17
C GLU A 225 4.92 -5.38 -27.88
N ASN A 226 4.09 -4.34 -27.82
CA ASN A 226 4.53 -2.99 -27.47
C ASN A 226 5.20 -2.94 -26.08
N ILE A 227 4.64 -3.64 -25.08
CA ILE A 227 5.24 -3.75 -23.74
C ILE A 227 6.67 -4.31 -23.83
N LEU A 228 6.87 -5.35 -24.64
CA LEU A 228 8.17 -6.03 -24.78
C LEU A 228 9.20 -5.19 -25.56
N GLU A 229 8.74 -4.26 -26.41
CA GLU A 229 9.59 -3.38 -27.22
C GLU A 229 10.03 -2.10 -26.50
N TYR A 230 9.48 -1.76 -25.32
CA TYR A 230 9.93 -0.56 -24.61
C TYR A 230 11.44 -0.58 -24.32
N PRO A 231 12.14 0.53 -24.62
CA PRO A 231 13.60 0.60 -24.50
C PRO A 231 14.06 0.86 -23.06
N ASP A 232 13.21 1.49 -22.25
CA ASP A 232 13.55 1.92 -20.90
C ASP A 232 12.32 2.04 -19.99
N ASN A 233 12.60 2.21 -18.70
CA ASN A 233 11.64 2.25 -17.62
C ASN A 233 10.71 3.47 -17.69
N ASN A 234 11.25 4.65 -17.98
CA ASN A 234 10.46 5.88 -18.01
C ASN A 234 9.46 5.86 -19.18
N SER A 235 9.85 5.31 -20.33
CA SER A 235 8.98 5.12 -21.49
C SER A 235 7.82 4.17 -21.18
N LEU A 236 8.08 3.05 -20.47
CA LEU A 236 7.03 2.13 -20.02
C LEU A 236 6.09 2.80 -19.02
N LEU A 237 6.64 3.48 -18.01
CA LEU A 237 5.87 4.14 -16.94
C LEU A 237 5.00 5.29 -17.45
N ASN A 238 5.45 6.06 -18.43
CA ASN A 238 4.63 7.11 -19.02
C ASN A 238 3.34 6.57 -19.68
N ASN A 239 3.38 5.31 -20.12
CA ASN A 239 2.29 4.66 -20.86
C ASN A 239 1.43 3.73 -19.98
N PHE A 240 2.03 3.17 -18.92
CA PHE A 240 1.43 2.13 -18.08
C PHE A 240 1.55 2.38 -16.57
N GLY A 241 2.16 3.49 -16.14
CA GLY A 241 2.29 3.85 -14.73
C GLY A 241 1.00 4.42 -14.13
N GLU A 242 0.16 5.03 -14.97
CA GLU A 242 -1.12 5.63 -14.59
C GLU A 242 -2.21 5.31 -15.62
N SER A 243 -3.46 5.40 -15.19
CA SER A 243 -4.61 5.38 -16.09
C SER A 243 -4.80 6.77 -16.72
N LEU A 244 -5.35 6.82 -17.93
CA LEU A 244 -5.81 8.10 -18.48
C LEU A 244 -7.16 8.41 -17.83
N ASP A 245 -7.29 9.54 -17.13
CA ASP A 245 -8.54 10.07 -16.54
C ASP A 245 -9.21 9.25 -15.43
N LEU A 246 -8.59 8.17 -14.93
CA LEU A 246 -9.13 7.37 -13.81
C LEU A 246 -8.20 7.46 -12.60
N GLY A 247 -8.56 6.78 -11.50
CA GLY A 247 -7.67 6.59 -10.37
C GLY A 247 -6.41 5.78 -10.75
N ARG A 248 -5.51 5.61 -9.79
CA ARG A 248 -4.25 4.88 -9.99
C ARG A 248 -4.54 3.42 -10.40
N LEU A 249 -3.76 2.85 -11.32
CA LEU A 249 -3.98 1.48 -11.79
C LEU A 249 -3.91 0.46 -10.65
N ALA A 250 -4.56 -0.69 -10.85
CA ALA A 250 -4.57 -1.79 -9.89
C ALA A 250 -3.21 -2.49 -9.77
N PHE A 251 -2.42 -2.44 -10.85
CA PHE A 251 -0.97 -2.65 -10.85
C PHE A 251 -0.31 -1.29 -11.05
N LYS A 252 0.10 -0.65 -9.97
CA LYS A 252 0.68 0.69 -10.03
C LYS A 252 2.20 0.61 -10.03
N LEU A 253 2.80 1.31 -10.98
CA LEU A 253 4.25 1.29 -11.22
C LEU A 253 4.95 2.61 -10.89
N ALA A 254 4.21 3.64 -10.46
CA ALA A 254 4.73 5.01 -10.29
C ALA A 254 6.02 5.09 -9.45
N GLY A 255 6.15 4.27 -8.41
CA GLY A 255 7.32 4.21 -7.54
C GLY A 255 8.59 3.64 -8.20
N LEU A 256 8.50 3.12 -9.41
CA LEU A 256 9.64 2.57 -10.15
C LEU A 256 10.29 3.58 -11.09
N GLY A 257 9.85 4.84 -11.14
CA GLY A 257 10.47 5.90 -11.97
C GLY A 257 11.96 6.07 -11.69
N THR A 258 12.78 6.20 -12.73
CA THR A 258 14.24 6.37 -12.60
C THR A 258 14.72 7.76 -13.04
N PRO A 259 15.61 8.44 -12.29
CA PRO A 259 16.19 8.00 -11.01
C PRO A 259 15.13 7.94 -9.91
N TYR A 260 15.24 6.97 -8.99
CA TYR A 260 14.25 6.74 -7.94
C TYR A 260 14.06 8.00 -7.09
N GLN A 261 12.85 8.56 -7.11
CA GLN A 261 12.52 9.82 -6.46
C GLN A 261 12.12 9.65 -4.99
N ASP A 262 11.62 8.45 -4.62
CA ASP A 262 11.09 8.16 -3.31
C ASP A 262 11.65 6.85 -2.70
N GLY A 263 11.17 6.52 -1.51
CA GLY A 263 11.47 5.25 -0.85
C GLY A 263 10.67 4.05 -1.41
N LYS A 264 9.61 4.28 -2.20
CA LYS A 264 8.68 3.24 -2.64
C LYS A 264 9.09 2.68 -4.01
N ARG A 265 10.15 1.86 -4.02
CA ARG A 265 10.73 1.30 -5.27
C ARG A 265 10.11 -0.05 -5.63
N THR A 266 8.79 -0.12 -5.72
CA THR A 266 8.01 -1.37 -5.76
C THR A 266 6.91 -1.35 -6.82
N ILE A 267 6.48 -2.52 -7.26
CA ILE A 267 5.16 -2.70 -7.88
C ILE A 267 4.12 -2.71 -6.76
N GLU A 268 3.10 -1.84 -6.84
CA GLU A 268 2.00 -1.78 -5.88
C GLU A 268 0.77 -2.50 -6.45
N PHE A 269 0.33 -3.56 -5.76
CA PHE A 269 -0.82 -4.38 -6.11
C PHE A 269 -2.01 -3.94 -5.27
N ARG A 270 -3.08 -3.46 -5.93
CA ARG A 270 -4.20 -2.76 -5.29
C ARG A 270 -5.55 -3.47 -5.47
N HIS A 271 -5.52 -4.73 -5.87
CA HIS A 271 -6.72 -5.52 -6.12
C HIS A 271 -7.35 -6.11 -4.84
N HIS A 272 -6.60 -6.18 -3.74
CA HIS A 272 -7.06 -6.82 -2.52
C HIS A 272 -8.08 -5.94 -1.81
N HIS A 273 -9.17 -6.56 -1.33
CA HIS A 273 -10.10 -5.92 -0.42
C HIS A 273 -9.37 -5.54 0.86
N GLY A 274 -9.68 -4.36 1.42
CA GLY A 274 -9.12 -3.94 2.70
C GLY A 274 -9.35 -5.00 3.77
N SER A 275 -8.44 -5.13 4.71
CA SER A 275 -8.65 -6.02 5.86
C SER A 275 -7.74 -5.59 6.99
N LEU A 276 -8.18 -5.86 8.22
CA LEU A 276 -7.32 -5.87 9.40
C LEU A 276 -7.26 -7.26 10.05
N ASP A 277 -7.80 -8.29 9.37
CA ASP A 277 -7.80 -9.65 9.88
C ASP A 277 -6.52 -10.40 9.45
N PRO A 278 -5.65 -10.83 10.39
CA PRO A 278 -4.38 -11.48 10.05
C PRO A 278 -4.55 -12.69 9.13
N GLU A 279 -5.57 -13.52 9.40
CA GLU A 279 -5.80 -14.74 8.61
C GLU A 279 -6.19 -14.42 7.16
N ALA A 280 -7.00 -13.38 6.94
CA ALA A 280 -7.39 -12.94 5.60
C ALA A 280 -6.25 -12.30 4.80
N ILE A 281 -5.18 -11.85 5.47
CA ILE A 281 -4.03 -11.18 4.84
C ILE A 281 -2.88 -12.18 4.58
N LEU A 282 -2.69 -13.16 5.47
CA LEU A 282 -1.49 -14.00 5.50
C LEU A 282 -1.70 -15.43 4.96
N ASN A 283 -2.94 -15.88 4.78
CA ASN A 283 -3.30 -17.20 4.25
C ASN A 283 -4.05 -17.11 2.92
#